data_AF-A0A800JG41-F1
#
_entry.id   AF-A0A800JG41-F1
#
_cell.length_a   1.000
_cell.length_b   1.000
_cell.length_c   1.000
_cell.angle_alpha   90.00
_cell.angle_beta   90.00
_cell.angle_gamma   90.00
#
_symmetry.space_group_name_H-M   'P 1'
#
loop_
_entity.id
_entity.type
_entity.pdbx_description
1 polymer ?
#
loop_
_entity_poly.entity_id
_entity_poly.type
_entity_poly.pdbx_seq_one_letter_code
_entity_poly.pdbx_strand_id
1 'polypeptide(L)'
;MTQLDLAIGSEPKFERQVIDAKISIGYGLSIGDVDGDKKLDILLADKSQIVWYRNGDWKRFVMAENLNPRVGTRFLDNVCIASRDIDGDGKVEVAVGANWNPGETTDAEKSGSVHYLIRPEDPTGLWGSVKMSAHEPTVHRMHWMKVGENELSDHTDSTGDYRLLVLPLHGRGNKGGQGDPVRLLAYVPGEKPEEGNWGSELVDASFHITHNFDLITFSKKTGEEVIILGGKEGIKGIRYSGKGTGESPWKSIHMVKNPLSKGVGEVRAYRGNVSDGLITAIEPFHGNELVVYASPASSDEEPTRIVLDDSLNQGHALGLADVLGTGKLQVVVGWRGPNKDGKVGIRIYEEADKGWKSHTLDDNGIACEDLKLSDLNGDGKIDVIAAGRATKNVVIYWNRGSQESN
;
A
#
# COMPACT_ATOMS: atom_id res chain seq x y z
N MET A 1 24.52 -39.29 -24.98
CA MET A 1 23.37 -38.81 -24.18
C MET A 1 23.93 -38.11 -22.97
N THR A 2 24.01 -36.79 -23.01
CA THR A 2 24.32 -35.96 -21.84
C THR A 2 23.03 -35.76 -21.08
N GLN A 3 22.98 -36.31 -19.88
CA GLN A 3 21.90 -36.12 -18.91
C GLN A 3 21.93 -34.64 -18.52
N LEU A 4 20.91 -33.87 -18.93
CA LEU A 4 20.67 -32.55 -18.36
C LEU A 4 20.21 -32.79 -16.92
N ASP A 5 21.06 -32.43 -15.96
CA ASP A 5 20.61 -32.23 -14.60
C ASP A 5 19.66 -31.03 -14.60
N LEU A 6 18.36 -31.32 -14.50
CA LEU A 6 17.36 -30.33 -14.12
C LEU A 6 17.75 -29.85 -12.73
N ALA A 7 18.29 -28.63 -12.64
CA ALA A 7 18.45 -27.95 -11.36
C ALA A 7 17.08 -27.91 -10.68
N ILE A 8 16.89 -28.70 -9.63
CA ILE A 8 15.74 -28.61 -8.75
C ILE A 8 15.91 -27.26 -8.05
N GLY A 9 15.20 -26.24 -8.53
CA GLY A 9 15.22 -24.91 -7.91
C GLY A 9 14.86 -25.04 -6.43
N SER A 10 15.80 -24.66 -5.56
CA SER A 10 15.64 -24.69 -4.11
C SER A 10 14.41 -23.89 -3.67
N GLU A 11 13.62 -24.42 -2.76
CA GLU A 11 12.51 -23.65 -2.16
C GLU A 11 13.06 -22.42 -1.43
N PRO A 12 12.37 -21.26 -1.53
CA PRO A 12 12.78 -20.07 -0.79
C PRO A 12 12.71 -20.33 0.72
N LYS A 13 13.79 -19.99 1.43
CA LYS A 13 13.82 -20.11 2.89
C LYS A 13 13.48 -18.78 3.52
N PHE A 14 12.30 -18.72 4.12
CA PHE A 14 11.90 -17.60 4.96
C PHE A 14 11.88 -18.03 6.43
N GLU A 15 12.45 -17.20 7.31
CA GLU A 15 12.38 -17.39 8.76
C GLU A 15 11.32 -16.47 9.35
N ARG A 16 10.32 -17.07 10.01
CA ARG A 16 9.19 -16.36 10.59
C ARG A 16 9.51 -15.84 11.99
N GLN A 17 9.42 -14.53 12.19
CA GLN A 17 9.52 -13.86 13.49
C GLN A 17 8.24 -13.08 13.79
N VAL A 18 7.59 -13.40 14.91
CA VAL A 18 6.48 -12.57 15.44
C VAL A 18 7.07 -11.45 16.27
N ILE A 19 6.86 -10.20 15.89
CA ILE A 19 7.34 -9.03 16.64
C ILE A 19 6.26 -8.47 17.57
N ASP A 20 4.99 -8.68 17.27
CA ASP A 20 3.86 -8.41 18.16
C ASP A 20 2.77 -9.48 17.96
N ALA A 21 2.23 -10.02 19.05
CA ALA A 21 1.17 -11.03 19.07
C ALA A 21 -0.10 -10.58 19.81
N LYS A 22 -0.20 -9.28 20.11
CA LYS A 22 -1.21 -8.70 21.01
C LYS A 22 -1.81 -7.40 20.49
N ILE A 23 -1.65 -7.07 19.20
CA ILE A 23 -2.35 -5.94 18.58
C ILE A 23 -3.87 -6.14 18.65
N SER A 24 -4.65 -5.06 18.62
CA SER A 24 -6.11 -5.20 18.60
C SER A 24 -6.63 -5.61 17.23
N ILE A 25 -6.09 -4.97 16.19
CA ILE A 25 -6.21 -5.29 14.76
C ILE A 25 -4.88 -4.94 14.07
N GLY A 26 -4.52 -5.66 13.02
CA GLY A 26 -3.54 -5.19 12.05
C GLY A 26 -4.28 -4.66 10.83
N TYR A 27 -4.28 -3.33 10.60
CA TYR A 27 -4.95 -2.75 9.43
C TYR A 27 -3.95 -2.32 8.34
N GLY A 28 -3.33 -1.14 8.48
CA GLY A 28 -2.38 -0.61 7.50
C GLY A 28 -0.96 -0.64 8.03
N LEU A 29 -0.01 -1.05 7.19
CA LEU A 29 1.42 -1.01 7.46
C LEU A 29 2.10 0.12 6.69
N SER A 30 3.15 0.69 7.28
CA SER A 30 4.11 1.57 6.62
C SER A 30 5.52 1.20 7.04
N ILE A 31 6.50 1.54 6.20
CA ILE A 31 7.92 1.29 6.44
C ILE A 31 8.67 2.61 6.28
N GLY A 32 9.59 2.91 7.20
CA GLY A 32 10.33 4.16 7.18
C GLY A 32 11.27 4.30 8.36
N ASP A 33 12.34 5.06 8.20
CA ASP A 33 13.26 5.40 9.30
C ASP A 33 12.60 6.44 10.22
N VAL A 34 12.19 6.01 11.42
CA VAL A 34 11.50 6.90 12.34
C VAL A 34 12.49 7.71 13.15
N ASP A 35 13.61 7.18 13.64
CA ASP A 35 14.51 7.91 14.54
C ASP A 35 15.79 8.45 13.91
N GLY A 36 15.97 8.27 12.60
CA GLY A 36 17.11 8.75 11.82
C GLY A 36 18.34 7.86 11.95
N ASP A 37 18.20 6.62 12.43
CA ASP A 37 19.31 5.69 12.63
C ASP A 37 19.71 4.94 11.34
N LYS A 38 19.04 5.25 10.22
CA LYS A 38 19.19 4.67 8.88
C LYS A 38 18.72 3.24 8.75
N LYS A 39 17.95 2.72 9.72
CA LYS A 39 17.26 1.44 9.60
C LYS A 39 15.78 1.68 9.34
N LEU A 40 15.22 0.87 8.45
CA LEU A 40 13.80 0.95 8.15
C LEU A 40 12.99 0.31 9.27
N ASP A 41 12.11 1.07 9.88
CA ASP A 41 11.21 0.60 10.93
C ASP A 41 9.87 0.13 10.38
N ILE A 42 9.08 -0.51 11.23
CA ILE A 42 7.71 -0.93 10.91
C ILE A 42 6.72 -0.04 11.66
N LEU A 43 5.80 0.57 10.94
CA LEU A 43 4.68 1.34 11.50
C LEU A 43 3.36 0.62 11.23
N LEU A 44 2.44 0.67 12.19
CA LEU A 44 1.15 0.01 12.13
C LEU A 44 0.01 0.95 12.55
N ALA A 45 -1.04 1.00 11.74
CA ALA A 45 -2.36 1.45 12.17
C ALA A 45 -3.10 0.29 12.86
N ASP A 46 -2.99 0.23 14.20
CA ASP A 46 -3.84 -0.62 15.05
C ASP A 46 -5.18 0.11 15.30
N LYS A 47 -6.11 -0.52 16.01
CA LYS A 47 -7.48 -0.06 16.21
C LYS A 47 -7.58 1.36 16.74
N SER A 48 -6.92 1.62 17.86
CA SER A 48 -6.97 2.91 18.56
C SER A 48 -5.58 3.51 18.75
N GLN A 49 -4.54 2.85 18.25
CA GLN A 49 -3.16 3.28 18.39
C GLN A 49 -2.46 3.25 17.03
N ILE A 50 -1.58 4.22 16.83
CA ILE A 50 -0.56 4.19 15.80
C ILE A 50 0.73 3.75 16.48
N VAL A 51 1.34 2.71 15.96
CA VAL A 51 2.41 1.99 16.63
C VAL A 51 3.66 1.98 15.75
N TRP A 52 4.81 2.20 16.37
CA TRP A 52 6.12 2.06 15.76
C TRP A 52 6.85 0.88 16.41
N TYR A 53 7.44 0.01 15.60
CA TYR A 53 8.36 -1.05 16.02
C TYR A 53 9.74 -0.70 15.50
N ARG A 54 10.63 -0.31 16.41
CA ARG A 54 11.97 0.13 16.06
C ARG A 54 12.85 -1.03 15.63
N ASN A 55 13.51 -0.92 14.49
CA ASN A 55 14.40 -1.92 13.96
C ASN A 55 15.67 -2.07 14.82
N GLY A 56 16.10 -3.31 15.01
CA GLY A 56 17.22 -3.70 15.89
C GLY A 56 16.76 -4.39 17.16
N ASP A 57 15.83 -3.79 17.92
CA ASP A 57 15.25 -4.41 19.12
C ASP A 57 13.76 -4.77 18.97
N TRP A 58 13.12 -4.34 17.88
CA TRP A 58 11.69 -4.49 17.60
C TRP A 58 10.80 -3.99 18.74
N LYS A 59 11.30 -3.02 19.51
CA LYS A 59 10.57 -2.48 20.64
C LYS A 59 9.39 -1.66 20.14
N ARG A 60 8.24 -1.90 20.76
CA ARG A 60 6.97 -1.25 20.47
C ARG A 60 6.89 0.12 21.16
N PHE A 61 6.58 1.15 20.40
CA PHE A 61 6.26 2.50 20.87
C PHE A 61 4.88 2.92 20.36
N VAL A 62 4.06 3.50 21.23
CA VAL A 62 2.79 4.11 20.82
C VAL A 62 3.11 5.53 20.36
N MET A 63 2.94 5.80 19.06
CA MET A 63 3.16 7.13 18.49
C MET A 63 1.97 8.03 18.76
N ALA A 64 0.76 7.54 18.50
CA ALA A 64 -0.46 8.29 18.72
C ALA A 64 -1.59 7.36 19.16
N GLU A 65 -2.57 7.88 19.88
CA GLU A 65 -3.71 7.09 20.30
C GLU A 65 -5.00 7.90 20.38
N ASN A 66 -6.13 7.20 20.30
CA ASN A 66 -7.46 7.78 20.47
C ASN A 66 -7.76 8.96 19.53
N LEU A 67 -7.26 8.89 18.28
CA LEU A 67 -7.54 9.88 17.22
C LEU A 67 -9.02 9.97 16.84
N ASN A 68 -9.83 9.01 17.31
CA ASN A 68 -11.22 8.82 16.90
C ASN A 68 -12.19 9.33 17.98
N PRO A 69 -13.33 9.90 17.59
CA PRO A 69 -14.42 10.12 18.54
C PRO A 69 -14.90 8.78 19.10
N ARG A 70 -15.22 8.75 20.40
CA ARG A 70 -15.90 7.59 21.00
C ARG A 70 -17.32 7.51 20.46
N VAL A 71 -17.68 6.38 19.88
CA VAL A 71 -19.06 6.07 19.48
C VAL A 71 -19.59 5.01 20.46
N GLY A 72 -20.42 5.45 21.40
CA GLY A 72 -20.84 4.63 22.53
C GLY A 72 -19.65 4.23 23.40
N THR A 73 -19.39 2.92 23.52
CA THR A 73 -18.29 2.37 24.35
C THR A 73 -17.02 2.01 23.55
N ARG A 74 -16.98 2.30 22.24
CA ARG A 74 -15.88 1.91 21.36
C ARG A 74 -15.29 3.11 20.62
N PHE A 75 -13.99 3.05 20.38
CA PHE A 75 -13.35 3.83 19.33
C PHE A 75 -13.58 3.12 17.99
N LEU A 76 -13.83 3.92 16.95
CA LEU A 76 -13.75 3.43 15.58
C LEU A 76 -12.29 3.08 15.26
N ASP A 77 -12.09 2.27 14.22
CA ASP A 77 -10.78 1.75 13.86
C ASP A 77 -9.95 2.85 13.14
N ASN A 78 -8.63 2.86 13.32
CA ASN A 78 -7.71 3.45 12.34
C ASN A 78 -7.63 2.54 11.11
N VAL A 79 -7.33 3.10 9.94
CA VAL A 79 -7.52 2.39 8.65
C VAL A 79 -6.35 2.53 7.67
N CYS A 80 -5.59 3.62 7.71
CA CYS A 80 -4.43 3.75 6.83
C CYS A 80 -3.35 4.63 7.44
N ILE A 81 -2.13 4.45 6.93
CA ILE A 81 -0.93 5.13 7.39
C ILE A 81 0.02 5.31 6.21
N ALA A 82 0.64 6.48 6.12
CA ALA A 82 1.72 6.77 5.20
C ALA A 82 2.90 7.36 5.97
N SER A 83 4.10 6.82 5.73
CA SER A 83 5.36 7.36 6.23
C SER A 83 6.33 7.62 5.08
N ARG A 84 6.92 8.82 5.03
CA ARG A 84 7.99 9.16 4.08
C ARG A 84 8.75 10.38 4.60
N ASP A 85 10.06 10.40 4.38
CA ASP A 85 10.88 11.60 4.56
C ASP A 85 10.54 12.58 3.44
N ILE A 86 9.82 13.65 3.79
CA ILE A 86 9.35 14.67 2.84
C ILE A 86 10.12 15.98 2.94
N ASP A 87 10.80 16.24 4.06
CA ASP A 87 11.60 17.44 4.29
C ASP A 87 13.12 17.22 4.10
N GLY A 88 13.55 15.97 3.93
CA GLY A 88 14.92 15.59 3.66
C GLY A 88 15.81 15.46 4.91
N ASP A 89 15.22 15.46 6.12
CA ASP A 89 15.99 15.41 7.37
C ASP A 89 16.48 14.00 7.75
N GLY A 90 16.13 12.99 6.94
CA GLY A 90 16.48 11.59 7.14
C GLY A 90 15.51 10.81 8.02
N LYS A 91 14.41 11.42 8.47
CA LYS A 91 13.37 10.78 9.26
C LYS A 91 12.05 10.89 8.52
N VAL A 92 11.12 9.96 8.82
CA VAL A 92 9.82 9.99 8.16
C VAL A 92 8.82 10.93 8.84
N GLU A 93 8.05 11.62 8.01
CA GLU A 93 6.79 12.24 8.38
C GLU A 93 5.66 11.23 8.29
N VAL A 94 4.73 11.28 9.24
CA VAL A 94 3.66 10.29 9.36
C VAL A 94 2.29 10.94 9.24
N ALA A 95 1.49 10.44 8.29
CA ALA A 95 0.07 10.75 8.17
C ALA A 95 -0.77 9.50 8.40
N VAL A 96 -1.94 9.66 9.02
CA VAL A 96 -2.84 8.56 9.37
C VAL A 96 -4.29 8.85 9.07
N GLY A 97 -5.00 7.83 8.61
CA GLY A 97 -6.43 7.84 8.38
C GLY A 97 -7.15 7.11 9.51
N ALA A 98 -8.19 7.75 10.04
CA ALA A 98 -8.88 7.27 11.22
C ALA A 98 -10.41 7.42 11.09
N ASN A 99 -11.16 7.14 12.16
CA ASN A 99 -12.62 7.25 12.22
C ASN A 99 -13.33 6.34 11.18
N TRP A 100 -12.85 5.10 11.03
CA TRP A 100 -13.33 4.18 9.99
C TRP A 100 -14.80 3.79 10.16
N ASN A 101 -15.65 4.23 9.22
CA ASN A 101 -17.07 3.91 9.17
C ASN A 101 -17.56 3.83 7.71
N PRO A 102 -17.33 2.70 7.01
CA PRO A 102 -17.62 2.57 5.58
C PRO A 102 -19.11 2.64 5.24
N GLY A 103 -19.99 2.44 6.22
CA GLY A 103 -21.44 2.53 6.03
C GLY A 103 -21.98 3.97 6.04
N GLU A 104 -21.21 4.92 6.57
CA GLU A 104 -21.57 6.34 6.58
C GLU A 104 -20.82 7.06 5.46
N THR A 105 -21.55 7.37 4.38
CA THR A 105 -21.01 7.93 3.14
C THR A 105 -21.42 9.39 2.92
N THR A 106 -22.09 10.02 3.87
CA THR A 106 -22.65 11.37 3.69
C THR A 106 -22.09 12.39 4.67
N ASP A 107 -21.81 11.98 5.90
CA ASP A 107 -21.39 12.86 7.00
C ASP A 107 -19.91 12.63 7.36
N ALA A 108 -19.07 13.61 7.01
CA ALA A 108 -17.62 13.55 7.22
C ALA A 108 -17.22 13.66 8.70
N GLU A 109 -18.09 14.18 9.58
CA GLU A 109 -17.81 14.18 11.01
C GLU A 109 -18.01 12.80 11.65
N LYS A 110 -18.83 11.95 11.01
CA LYS A 110 -19.13 10.59 11.47
C LYS A 110 -18.34 9.49 10.76
N SER A 111 -17.56 9.84 9.73
CA SER A 111 -16.85 8.90 8.89
C SER A 111 -15.58 9.50 8.31
N GLY A 112 -14.47 8.80 8.51
CA GLY A 112 -13.17 9.23 8.04
C GLY A 112 -12.60 10.39 8.85
N SER A 113 -11.29 10.51 8.80
CA SER A 113 -10.50 11.64 9.26
C SER A 113 -9.08 11.46 8.74
N VAL A 114 -8.38 12.57 8.50
CA VAL A 114 -6.99 12.58 8.05
C VAL A 114 -6.19 13.37 9.07
N HIS A 115 -5.08 12.80 9.54
CA HIS A 115 -4.24 13.40 10.56
C HIS A 115 -2.79 13.42 10.09
N TYR A 116 -2.09 14.52 10.38
CA TYR A 116 -0.64 14.61 10.34
C TYR A 116 -0.10 14.50 11.76
N LEU A 117 0.94 13.69 12.00
CA LEU A 117 1.50 13.49 13.32
C LEU A 117 2.72 14.39 13.53
N ILE A 118 2.78 15.06 14.69
CA ILE A 118 3.84 15.99 15.06
C ILE A 118 4.85 15.26 15.93
N ARG A 119 6.03 15.06 15.35
CA ARG A 119 7.18 14.44 16.00
C ARG A 119 7.62 15.24 17.24
N PRO A 120 7.73 14.62 18.42
CA PRO A 120 8.35 15.21 19.60
C PRO A 120 9.89 15.11 19.52
N GLU A 121 10.60 15.80 20.41
CA GLU A 121 12.07 15.73 20.49
C GLU A 121 12.58 14.31 20.76
N ASP A 122 11.93 13.58 21.68
CA ASP A 122 12.15 12.14 21.87
C ASP A 122 11.07 11.36 21.10
N PRO A 123 11.40 10.76 19.93
CA PRO A 123 10.42 10.11 19.06
C PRO A 123 9.76 8.87 19.69
N THR A 124 10.29 8.38 20.82
CA THR A 124 9.71 7.26 21.57
C THR A 124 8.50 7.65 22.43
N GLY A 125 8.29 8.96 22.62
CA GLY A 125 7.11 9.53 23.29
C GLY A 125 5.88 9.59 22.39
N LEU A 126 4.78 10.13 22.94
CA LEU A 126 3.57 10.40 22.17
C LEU A 126 3.77 11.60 21.24
N TRP A 127 3.41 11.42 19.98
CA TRP A 127 3.40 12.42 18.93
C TRP A 127 2.11 13.25 19.02
N GLY A 128 2.23 14.54 18.72
CA GLY A 128 1.07 15.39 18.52
C GLY A 128 0.26 14.94 17.30
N SER A 129 -0.99 15.37 17.19
CA SER A 129 -1.82 15.10 16.02
C SER A 129 -2.57 16.34 15.58
N VAL A 130 -2.54 16.59 14.28
CA VAL A 130 -3.20 17.70 13.61
C VAL A 130 -4.20 17.12 12.63
N LYS A 131 -5.49 17.30 12.91
CA LYS A 131 -6.58 16.82 12.05
C LYS A 131 -6.79 17.79 10.89
N MET A 132 -6.84 17.29 9.67
CA MET A 132 -7.20 18.08 8.49
C MET A 132 -8.65 18.55 8.62
N SER A 133 -8.88 19.83 8.31
CA SER A 133 -10.21 20.46 8.45
C SER A 133 -11.21 19.99 7.40
N ALA A 134 -10.74 19.46 6.27
CA ALA A 134 -11.57 18.93 5.21
C ALA A 134 -11.10 17.53 4.78
N HIS A 135 -12.05 16.61 4.62
CA HIS A 135 -11.84 15.27 4.08
C HIS A 135 -13.14 14.70 3.50
N GLU A 136 -13.01 13.65 2.71
CA GLU A 136 -14.14 12.84 2.24
C GLU A 136 -14.47 11.76 3.27
N PRO A 137 -15.76 11.40 3.47
CA PRO A 137 -16.15 10.23 4.23
C PRO A 137 -15.46 8.96 3.74
N THR A 138 -15.37 7.95 4.60
CA THR A 138 -14.80 6.63 4.24
C THR A 138 -13.33 6.66 3.79
N VAL A 139 -12.50 7.58 4.32
CA VAL A 139 -11.03 7.53 4.21
C VAL A 139 -10.53 6.10 4.41
N HIS A 140 -9.67 5.60 3.52
CA HIS A 140 -9.35 4.15 3.50
C HIS A 140 -7.90 3.79 3.13
N ARG A 141 -7.24 4.51 2.22
CA ARG A 141 -5.81 4.34 1.90
C ARG A 141 -5.13 5.69 1.73
N MET A 142 -3.83 5.74 1.98
CA MET A 142 -3.04 6.96 1.75
C MET A 142 -1.58 6.64 1.45
N HIS A 143 -0.94 7.50 0.67
CA HIS A 143 0.48 7.43 0.35
C HIS A 143 1.06 8.84 0.14
N TRP A 144 2.30 9.04 0.55
CA TRP A 144 3.09 10.21 0.16
C TRP A 144 3.64 10.00 -1.25
N MET A 145 3.21 10.84 -2.20
CA MET A 145 3.64 10.78 -3.59
C MET A 145 4.60 11.92 -3.91
N LYS A 146 5.73 11.60 -4.55
CA LYS A 146 6.62 12.59 -5.15
C LYS A 146 6.11 13.00 -6.53
N VAL A 147 5.80 14.28 -6.71
CA VAL A 147 5.23 14.82 -7.97
C VAL A 147 6.28 15.41 -8.93
N GLY A 148 7.56 15.40 -8.55
CA GLY A 148 8.70 15.90 -9.33
C GLY A 148 9.23 17.25 -8.82
N GLU A 149 10.50 17.55 -9.13
CA GLU A 149 11.17 18.78 -8.68
C GLU A 149 10.45 20.03 -9.18
N ASN A 150 10.16 20.96 -8.26
CA ASN A 150 9.81 22.32 -8.63
C ASN A 150 11.03 22.99 -9.30
N GLU A 151 10.95 23.32 -10.59
CA GLU A 151 12.04 24.02 -11.32
C GLU A 151 12.41 25.39 -10.71
N LEU A 152 11.65 25.86 -9.71
CA LEU A 152 11.87 27.09 -8.94
C LEU A 152 12.39 26.84 -7.51
N SER A 153 12.69 25.60 -7.10
CA SER A 153 13.21 25.32 -5.74
C SER A 153 14.67 25.74 -5.63
N ASP A 154 15.03 26.43 -4.55
CA ASP A 154 16.44 26.70 -4.20
C ASP A 154 17.12 25.51 -3.49
N HIS A 155 16.47 24.34 -3.51
CA HIS A 155 16.90 23.09 -2.90
C HIS A 155 17.13 23.16 -1.38
N THR A 156 16.54 24.13 -0.69
CA THR A 156 16.63 24.24 0.78
C THR A 156 15.47 23.57 1.51
N ASP A 157 14.37 23.24 0.81
CA ASP A 157 13.19 22.53 1.33
C ASP A 157 12.53 21.69 0.21
N SER A 158 12.34 20.38 0.44
CA SER A 158 11.69 19.45 -0.51
C SER A 158 10.20 19.22 -0.26
N THR A 159 9.60 19.84 0.77
CA THR A 159 8.19 19.64 1.14
C THR A 159 7.23 19.94 -0.02
N GLY A 160 7.58 20.90 -0.89
CA GLY A 160 6.83 21.27 -2.08
C GLY A 160 6.73 20.18 -3.17
N ASP A 161 7.63 19.19 -3.13
CA ASP A 161 7.71 18.09 -4.12
C ASP A 161 6.78 16.93 -3.78
N TYR A 162 6.13 16.95 -2.61
CA TYR A 162 5.29 15.86 -2.12
C TYR A 162 3.81 16.23 -2.01
N ARG A 163 2.96 15.24 -2.20
CA ARG A 163 1.52 15.30 -1.92
C ARG A 163 1.12 14.12 -1.06
N LEU A 164 0.26 14.35 -0.06
CA LEU A 164 -0.41 13.25 0.63
C LEU A 164 -1.65 12.87 -0.17
N LEU A 165 -1.59 11.72 -0.84
CA LEU A 165 -2.75 11.14 -1.51
C LEU A 165 -3.64 10.47 -0.47
N VAL A 166 -4.94 10.77 -0.50
CA VAL A 166 -5.94 10.14 0.36
C VAL A 166 -7.06 9.58 -0.51
N LEU A 167 -7.23 8.26 -0.43
CA LEU A 167 -8.22 7.49 -1.18
C LEU A 167 -9.32 6.99 -0.23
N PRO A 168 -10.56 7.49 -0.37
CA PRO A 168 -11.72 6.89 0.26
C PRO A 168 -12.10 5.52 -0.34
N LEU A 169 -12.84 4.69 0.40
CA LEU A 169 -13.41 3.45 -0.16
C LEU A 169 -14.62 3.75 -1.05
N HIS A 170 -15.45 4.72 -0.65
CA HIS A 170 -16.71 5.04 -1.27
C HIS A 170 -16.85 6.55 -1.49
N GLY A 171 -17.47 6.92 -2.62
CA GLY A 171 -17.90 8.29 -2.84
C GLY A 171 -19.16 8.62 -2.05
N ARG A 172 -19.57 9.88 -2.09
CA ARG A 172 -20.68 10.36 -1.28
C ARG A 172 -22.01 9.73 -1.70
N GLY A 173 -22.85 9.45 -0.71
CA GLY A 173 -24.15 8.82 -0.91
C GLY A 173 -24.08 7.38 -1.43
N ASN A 174 -22.90 6.74 -1.42
CA ASN A 174 -22.74 5.38 -1.92
C ASN A 174 -23.61 4.40 -1.13
N LYS A 175 -24.34 3.55 -1.86
CA LYS A 175 -25.09 2.40 -1.35
C LYS A 175 -24.88 1.22 -2.30
N GLY A 176 -24.22 0.17 -1.82
CA GLY A 176 -23.98 -1.04 -2.61
C GLY A 176 -23.16 -0.78 -3.89
N GLY A 177 -22.23 0.17 -3.85
CA GLY A 177 -21.40 0.51 -5.01
C GLY A 177 -22.06 1.43 -6.04
N GLN A 178 -23.13 2.13 -5.66
CA GLN A 178 -23.85 3.13 -6.47
C GLN A 178 -23.92 4.45 -5.71
N GLY A 179 -23.66 5.58 -6.35
CA GLY A 179 -23.62 6.91 -5.73
C GLY A 179 -22.68 7.82 -6.52
N ASP A 180 -22.17 8.87 -5.88
CA ASP A 180 -21.10 9.66 -6.49
C ASP A 180 -19.80 8.84 -6.57
N PRO A 181 -18.95 9.08 -7.58
CA PRO A 181 -17.61 8.53 -7.61
C PRO A 181 -16.77 8.93 -6.40
N VAL A 182 -15.80 8.09 -6.07
CA VAL A 182 -14.77 8.40 -5.08
C VAL A 182 -13.94 9.58 -5.56
N ARG A 183 -13.74 10.56 -4.68
CA ARG A 183 -12.83 11.67 -4.91
C ARG A 183 -11.47 11.33 -4.30
N LEU A 184 -10.51 10.95 -5.15
CA LEU A 184 -9.10 10.84 -4.75
C LEU A 184 -8.54 12.26 -4.62
N LEU A 185 -8.07 12.62 -3.42
CA LEU A 185 -7.54 13.94 -3.13
C LEU A 185 -6.03 13.88 -2.89
N ALA A 186 -5.32 14.88 -3.41
CA ALA A 186 -3.92 15.15 -3.10
C ALA A 186 -3.85 16.37 -2.18
N TYR A 187 -3.53 16.15 -0.91
CA TYR A 187 -3.31 17.24 0.02
C TYR A 187 -1.92 17.83 -0.20
N VAL A 188 -1.86 19.16 -0.17
CA VAL A 188 -0.66 19.96 -0.37
C VAL A 188 -0.20 20.46 1.01
N PRO A 189 0.91 19.94 1.56
CA PRO A 189 1.51 20.51 2.75
C PRO A 189 1.78 22.01 2.52
N GLY A 190 1.31 22.85 3.43
CA GLY A 190 1.69 24.27 3.43
C GLY A 190 3.07 24.46 4.07
N GLU A 191 3.54 25.71 4.16
CA GLU A 191 4.80 26.07 4.84
C GLU A 191 4.83 25.67 6.33
N LYS A 192 3.64 25.49 6.92
CA LYS A 192 3.47 25.05 8.31
C LYS A 192 2.56 23.83 8.36
N PRO A 193 3.07 22.64 8.03
CA PRO A 193 2.28 21.41 7.99
C PRO A 193 1.55 21.14 9.31
N GLU A 194 2.13 21.55 10.43
CA GLU A 194 1.61 21.42 11.79
C GLU A 194 0.36 22.27 12.09
N GLU A 195 0.01 23.23 11.25
CA GLU A 195 -1.23 24.01 11.43
C GLU A 195 -2.46 23.30 10.82
N GLY A 196 -2.28 22.26 9.98
CA GLY A 196 -3.38 21.42 9.46
C GLY A 196 -4.27 22.08 8.42
N ASN A 197 -3.95 23.31 7.99
CA ASN A 197 -4.71 24.09 7.02
C ASN A 197 -4.26 23.78 5.57
N TRP A 198 -4.15 22.50 5.24
CA TRP A 198 -3.62 22.07 3.94
C TRP A 198 -4.67 22.27 2.84
N GLY A 199 -4.23 22.79 1.71
CA GLY A 199 -5.03 22.78 0.49
C GLY A 199 -5.14 21.35 -0.08
N SER A 200 -6.10 21.12 -0.96
CA SER A 200 -6.23 19.85 -1.67
C SER A 200 -6.49 20.04 -3.16
N GLU A 201 -5.93 19.16 -3.97
CA GLU A 201 -6.19 19.04 -5.40
C GLU A 201 -7.05 17.80 -5.66
N LEU A 202 -8.03 17.90 -6.56
CA LEU A 202 -8.79 16.74 -7.01
C LEU A 202 -7.96 15.99 -8.06
N VAL A 203 -7.60 14.75 -7.74
CA VAL A 203 -6.80 13.88 -8.62
C VAL A 203 -7.71 13.10 -9.58
N ASP A 204 -8.75 12.47 -9.06
CA ASP A 204 -9.75 11.72 -9.83
C ASP A 204 -11.09 11.72 -9.11
N ALA A 205 -12.18 11.70 -9.89
CA ALA A 205 -13.56 11.53 -9.41
C ALA A 205 -14.38 10.68 -10.37
N SER A 206 -13.84 9.54 -10.81
CA SER A 206 -14.47 8.70 -11.83
C SER A 206 -14.63 7.24 -11.46
N PHE A 207 -14.02 6.80 -10.35
CA PHE A 207 -14.04 5.40 -9.91
C PHE A 207 -14.90 5.20 -8.65
N HIS A 208 -15.40 3.98 -8.45
CA HIS A 208 -16.15 3.55 -7.27
C HIS A 208 -15.47 2.35 -6.61
N ILE A 209 -15.76 2.11 -5.33
CA ILE A 209 -15.22 0.96 -4.57
C ILE A 209 -13.69 0.87 -4.74
N THR A 210 -13.00 1.95 -4.42
CA THR A 210 -11.55 2.05 -4.58
C THR A 210 -10.88 1.60 -3.28
N HIS A 211 -10.41 0.36 -3.27
CA HIS A 211 -9.89 -0.24 -2.05
C HIS A 211 -8.38 -0.03 -1.87
N ASN A 212 -7.59 -0.02 -2.95
CA ASN A 212 -6.17 0.31 -2.89
C ASN A 212 -5.65 0.95 -4.18
N PHE A 213 -4.46 1.55 -4.07
CA PHE A 213 -3.68 2.07 -5.18
C PHE A 213 -2.19 1.79 -4.95
N ASP A 214 -1.40 1.92 -6.00
CA ASP A 214 0.06 1.79 -5.95
C ASP A 214 0.73 3.08 -6.42
N LEU A 215 1.97 3.30 -5.97
CA LEU A 215 2.84 4.35 -6.48
C LEU A 215 4.07 3.69 -7.10
N ILE A 216 4.28 3.95 -8.38
CA ILE A 216 5.46 3.42 -9.10
C ILE A 216 6.31 4.57 -9.63
N THR A 217 7.62 4.37 -9.71
CA THR A 217 8.53 5.35 -10.28
C THR A 217 8.24 5.55 -11.77
N PHE A 218 7.92 6.78 -12.15
CA PHE A 218 7.75 7.18 -13.55
C PHE A 218 9.07 7.63 -14.18
N SER A 219 9.89 8.37 -13.44
CA SER A 219 11.18 8.87 -13.90
C SER A 219 12.27 8.58 -12.88
N LYS A 220 13.23 7.71 -13.22
CA LYS A 220 14.41 7.45 -12.39
C LYS A 220 15.30 8.69 -12.21
N LYS A 221 15.22 9.64 -13.15
CA LYS A 221 16.03 10.88 -13.11
C LYS A 221 15.51 11.86 -12.06
N THR A 222 14.19 12.07 -12.01
CA THR A 222 13.55 13.09 -11.16
C THR A 222 12.93 12.50 -9.89
N GLY A 223 12.81 11.17 -9.82
CA GLY A 223 12.07 10.49 -8.76
C GLY A 223 10.56 10.68 -8.84
N GLU A 224 10.04 11.25 -9.93
CA GLU A 224 8.60 11.44 -10.15
C GLU A 224 7.89 10.08 -10.16
N GLU A 225 6.72 10.03 -9.52
CA GLU A 225 5.89 8.85 -9.39
C GLU A 225 4.61 8.95 -10.23
N VAL A 226 3.94 7.82 -10.42
CA VAL A 226 2.61 7.72 -11.03
C VAL A 226 1.71 6.84 -10.16
N ILE A 227 0.45 7.24 -10.05
CA ILE A 227 -0.60 6.53 -9.30
C ILE A 227 -1.15 5.42 -10.19
N ILE A 228 -1.24 4.20 -9.67
CA ILE A 228 -1.99 3.10 -10.25
C ILE A 228 -3.21 2.85 -9.39
N LEU A 229 -4.35 3.40 -9.79
CA LEU A 229 -5.61 3.35 -9.06
C LEU A 229 -6.43 2.13 -9.48
N GLY A 230 -6.82 1.30 -8.50
CA GLY A 230 -7.78 0.22 -8.66
C GLY A 230 -9.18 0.60 -8.17
N GLY A 231 -10.21 0.15 -8.86
CA GLY A 231 -11.60 0.26 -8.40
C GLY A 231 -12.56 -0.60 -9.21
N LYS A 232 -13.86 -0.38 -9.04
CA LYS A 232 -14.94 -1.09 -9.73
C LYS A 232 -14.84 -0.98 -11.26
N GLU A 233 -14.27 0.10 -11.77
CA GLU A 233 -14.11 0.41 -13.19
C GLU A 233 -12.83 -0.18 -13.81
N GLY A 234 -11.99 -0.86 -13.02
CA GLY A 234 -10.74 -1.47 -13.46
C GLY A 234 -9.52 -0.74 -12.90
N ILE A 235 -8.57 -0.40 -13.77
CA ILE A 235 -7.26 0.16 -13.38
C ILE A 235 -6.96 1.43 -14.19
N LYS A 236 -6.54 2.49 -13.50
CA LYS A 236 -6.18 3.78 -14.10
C LYS A 236 -4.79 4.22 -13.67
N GLY A 237 -3.96 4.66 -14.62
CA GLY A 237 -2.70 5.35 -14.36
C GLY A 237 -2.93 6.85 -14.30
N ILE A 238 -2.43 7.55 -13.28
CA ILE A 238 -2.61 9.00 -13.09
C ILE A 238 -1.29 9.65 -12.71
N ARG A 239 -0.88 10.67 -13.45
CA ARG A 239 0.39 11.37 -13.30
C ARG A 239 0.16 12.85 -13.07
N TYR A 240 1.03 13.48 -12.28
CA TYR A 240 1.11 14.92 -12.15
C TYR A 240 1.88 15.52 -13.35
N SER A 241 1.29 16.47 -14.07
CA SER A 241 1.91 17.13 -15.24
C SER A 241 2.21 18.60 -15.01
N GLY A 242 2.07 19.10 -13.78
CA GLY A 242 2.16 20.53 -13.47
C GLY A 242 0.93 21.34 -13.91
N LYS A 243 0.82 22.56 -13.40
CA LYS A 243 -0.29 23.48 -13.72
C LYS A 243 -0.02 24.17 -15.07
N GLY A 244 -0.61 23.66 -16.15
CA GLY A 244 -0.85 24.46 -17.35
C GLY A 244 -1.88 25.55 -17.07
N THR A 245 -1.94 26.61 -17.89
CA THR A 245 -2.92 27.68 -17.72
C THR A 245 -4.36 27.16 -17.85
N GLY A 246 -5.06 27.00 -16.73
CA GLY A 246 -6.49 26.67 -16.69
C GLY A 246 -6.86 25.19 -16.77
N GLU A 247 -5.90 24.25 -16.76
CA GLU A 247 -6.17 22.81 -16.80
C GLU A 247 -5.88 22.13 -15.44
N SER A 248 -6.53 20.99 -15.19
CA SER A 248 -6.16 20.10 -14.08
C SER A 248 -4.68 19.69 -14.23
N PRO A 249 -3.87 19.74 -13.15
CA PRO A 249 -2.49 19.27 -13.20
C PRO A 249 -2.37 17.74 -13.23
N TRP A 250 -3.49 17.02 -13.16
CA TRP A 250 -3.54 15.56 -13.17
C TRP A 250 -3.98 15.05 -14.54
N LYS A 251 -3.16 14.18 -15.14
CA LYS A 251 -3.46 13.51 -16.42
C LYS A 251 -3.57 12.02 -16.18
N SER A 252 -4.52 11.37 -16.84
CA SER A 252 -4.81 9.96 -16.60
C SER A 252 -5.02 9.15 -17.87
N ILE A 253 -4.72 7.86 -17.78
CA ILE A 253 -5.02 6.84 -18.79
C ILE A 253 -5.75 5.66 -18.12
N HIS A 254 -6.88 5.23 -18.71
CA HIS A 254 -7.63 4.07 -18.22
C HIS A 254 -7.02 2.81 -18.83
N MET A 255 -6.15 2.14 -18.06
CA MET A 255 -5.25 1.08 -18.50
C MET A 255 -5.98 -0.26 -18.68
N VAL A 256 -6.85 -0.61 -17.74
CA VAL A 256 -7.66 -1.83 -17.78
C VAL A 256 -9.11 -1.46 -17.50
N LYS A 257 -10.02 -1.89 -18.38
CA LYS A 257 -11.44 -1.55 -18.33
C LYS A 257 -12.29 -2.79 -18.09
N ASN A 258 -13.53 -2.58 -17.65
CA ASN A 258 -14.55 -3.62 -17.69
C ASN A 258 -14.98 -3.91 -19.15
N PRO A 259 -15.36 -5.15 -19.50
CA PRO A 259 -15.51 -6.31 -18.63
C PRO A 259 -14.22 -7.13 -18.44
N LEU A 260 -13.08 -6.68 -18.97
CA LEU A 260 -11.81 -7.39 -18.82
C LEU A 260 -11.40 -7.47 -17.35
N SER A 261 -11.43 -6.34 -16.61
CA SER A 261 -11.40 -6.36 -15.15
C SER A 261 -12.77 -6.73 -14.58
N LYS A 262 -12.77 -7.42 -13.44
CA LYS A 262 -13.98 -7.69 -12.64
C LYS A 262 -14.19 -6.67 -11.52
N GLY A 263 -13.43 -5.57 -11.53
CA GLY A 263 -13.25 -4.64 -10.43
C GLY A 263 -12.05 -5.02 -9.57
N VAL A 264 -11.40 -4.05 -8.94
CA VAL A 264 -10.09 -4.22 -8.30
C VAL A 264 -10.13 -3.88 -6.82
N GLY A 265 -9.69 -4.82 -5.99
CA GLY A 265 -9.51 -4.66 -4.54
C GLY A 265 -8.09 -4.27 -4.15
N GLU A 266 -7.10 -4.93 -4.72
CA GLU A 266 -5.68 -4.66 -4.51
C GLU A 266 -4.99 -4.53 -5.86
N VAL A 267 -4.00 -3.65 -5.98
CA VAL A 267 -3.25 -3.46 -7.23
C VAL A 267 -1.79 -3.17 -6.93
N ARG A 268 -0.89 -3.79 -7.69
CA ARG A 268 0.53 -3.44 -7.77
C ARG A 268 0.97 -3.38 -9.20
N ALA A 269 1.94 -2.54 -9.50
CA ALA A 269 2.49 -2.47 -10.83
C ALA A 269 4.01 -2.35 -10.83
N TYR A 270 4.58 -2.74 -11.95
CA TYR A 270 5.95 -2.47 -12.29
C TYR A 270 6.00 -1.93 -13.71
N ARG A 271 6.85 -0.93 -13.91
CA ARG A 271 7.13 -0.34 -15.22
C ARG A 271 8.62 -0.47 -15.51
N GLY A 272 8.96 -1.45 -16.34
CA GLY A 272 10.23 -1.52 -17.05
C GLY A 272 10.14 -0.84 -18.41
N ASN A 273 10.70 -1.50 -19.42
CA ASN A 273 10.63 -1.07 -20.82
C ASN A 273 9.26 -1.43 -21.44
N VAL A 274 9.02 -1.09 -22.71
CA VAL A 274 7.71 -1.31 -23.38
C VAL A 274 7.22 -2.76 -23.27
N SER A 275 8.12 -3.74 -23.23
CA SER A 275 7.81 -5.17 -23.13
C SER A 275 8.03 -5.78 -21.72
N ASP A 276 8.30 -4.95 -20.71
CA ASP A 276 8.75 -5.37 -19.37
C ASP A 276 7.91 -4.65 -18.29
N GLY A 277 6.60 -4.54 -18.54
CA GLY A 277 5.63 -4.03 -17.59
C GLY A 277 4.77 -5.16 -17.03
N LEU A 278 4.33 -5.00 -15.78
CA LEU A 278 3.43 -5.94 -15.13
C LEU A 278 2.45 -5.18 -14.26
N ILE A 279 1.17 -5.54 -14.32
CA ILE A 279 0.18 -5.12 -13.33
C ILE A 279 -0.42 -6.38 -12.73
N THR A 280 -0.46 -6.48 -11.42
CA THR A 280 -1.13 -7.56 -10.70
C THR A 280 -2.23 -6.99 -9.84
N ALA A 281 -3.33 -7.73 -9.70
CA ALA A 281 -4.49 -7.30 -8.95
C ALA A 281 -5.17 -8.45 -8.21
N ILE A 282 -5.85 -8.12 -7.12
CA ILE A 282 -6.86 -8.99 -6.51
C ILE A 282 -8.24 -8.49 -6.95
N GLU A 283 -9.04 -9.38 -7.52
CA GLU A 283 -10.35 -9.06 -8.09
C GLU A 283 -11.46 -9.98 -7.55
N PRO A 284 -12.67 -9.45 -7.31
CA PRO A 284 -13.00 -8.04 -7.10
C PRO A 284 -12.51 -7.52 -5.72
N PHE A 285 -13.08 -6.41 -5.23
CA PHE A 285 -12.92 -5.95 -3.85
C PHE A 285 -13.19 -7.08 -2.83
N HIS A 286 -12.21 -7.36 -1.96
CA HIS A 286 -12.17 -8.53 -1.05
C HIS A 286 -12.45 -9.85 -1.78
N GLY A 287 -11.98 -9.95 -3.02
CA GLY A 287 -12.25 -11.05 -3.93
C GLY A 287 -11.41 -12.29 -3.68
N ASN A 288 -11.57 -13.23 -4.61
CA ASN A 288 -10.94 -14.54 -4.59
C ASN A 288 -9.89 -14.72 -5.69
N GLU A 289 -9.86 -13.84 -6.71
CA GLU A 289 -8.99 -14.00 -7.86
C GLU A 289 -7.72 -13.15 -7.72
N LEU A 290 -6.55 -13.78 -7.75
CA LEU A 290 -5.29 -13.12 -8.06
C LEU A 290 -5.06 -13.16 -9.57
N VAL A 291 -4.80 -12.00 -10.16
CA VAL A 291 -4.57 -11.88 -11.60
C VAL A 291 -3.34 -11.08 -11.93
N VAL A 292 -2.84 -11.32 -13.14
CA VAL A 292 -1.84 -10.46 -13.79
C VAL A 292 -2.37 -10.00 -15.15
N TYR A 293 -2.03 -8.76 -15.49
CA TYR A 293 -2.22 -8.16 -16.79
C TYR A 293 -0.85 -8.05 -17.45
N ALA A 294 -0.63 -8.87 -18.47
CA ALA A 294 0.57 -8.78 -19.29
C ALA A 294 0.49 -7.57 -20.21
N SER A 295 1.60 -6.85 -20.38
CA SER A 295 1.68 -5.72 -21.30
C SER A 295 1.19 -6.11 -22.70
N PRO A 296 0.36 -5.26 -23.34
CA PRO A 296 -0.06 -5.50 -24.71
C PRO A 296 1.12 -5.40 -25.68
N ALA A 297 1.03 -6.05 -26.84
CA ALA A 297 2.13 -6.02 -27.83
C ALA A 297 2.26 -4.64 -28.51
N SER A 298 1.22 -3.81 -28.46
CA SER A 298 1.20 -2.44 -28.95
C SER A 298 0.27 -1.55 -28.10
N SER A 299 0.31 -0.23 -28.29
CA SER A 299 -0.53 0.72 -27.55
C SER A 299 -2.03 0.61 -27.85
N ASP A 300 -2.39 -0.02 -28.97
CA ASP A 300 -3.77 -0.11 -29.45
C ASP A 300 -4.44 -1.44 -29.05
N GLU A 301 -3.69 -2.34 -28.42
CA GLU A 301 -4.19 -3.64 -27.95
C GLU A 301 -4.55 -3.62 -26.46
N GLU A 302 -5.57 -4.38 -26.10
CA GLU A 302 -5.90 -4.61 -24.69
C GLU A 302 -4.87 -5.56 -24.03
N PRO A 303 -4.55 -5.36 -22.74
CA PRO A 303 -3.68 -6.27 -22.03
C PRO A 303 -4.32 -7.66 -21.90
N THR A 304 -3.49 -8.69 -21.80
CA THR A 304 -3.99 -10.05 -21.55
C THR A 304 -4.15 -10.28 -20.06
N ARG A 305 -5.37 -10.64 -19.62
CA ARG A 305 -5.67 -11.01 -18.24
C ARG A 305 -5.42 -12.51 -18.00
N ILE A 306 -4.59 -12.82 -17.02
CA ILE A 306 -4.24 -14.19 -16.62
C ILE A 306 -4.62 -14.37 -15.15
N VAL A 307 -5.40 -15.41 -14.83
CA VAL A 307 -5.73 -15.78 -13.45
C VAL A 307 -4.62 -16.67 -12.90
N LEU A 308 -3.99 -16.23 -11.81
CA LEU A 308 -2.94 -17.00 -11.11
C LEU A 308 -3.52 -17.86 -9.99
N ASP A 309 -4.57 -17.37 -9.35
CA ASP A 309 -5.30 -18.05 -8.28
C ASP A 309 -6.76 -17.62 -8.30
N ASP A 310 -7.68 -18.52 -8.01
CA ASP A 310 -9.11 -18.23 -7.80
C ASP A 310 -9.62 -18.78 -6.45
N SER A 311 -8.72 -19.26 -5.61
CA SER A 311 -9.00 -19.94 -4.35
C SER A 311 -8.94 -19.04 -3.12
N LEU A 312 -8.55 -17.76 -3.27
CA LEU A 312 -8.45 -16.85 -2.14
C LEU A 312 -9.84 -16.60 -1.52
N ASN A 313 -9.88 -16.17 -0.26
CA ASN A 313 -11.09 -15.63 0.34
C ASN A 313 -10.73 -14.33 1.05
N GLN A 314 -11.30 -13.22 0.58
CA GLN A 314 -10.90 -11.88 1.00
C GLN A 314 -9.39 -11.68 0.82
N GLY A 315 -8.91 -11.84 -0.42
CA GLY A 315 -7.58 -11.33 -0.77
C GLY A 315 -7.49 -9.85 -0.43
N HIS A 316 -6.45 -9.45 0.31
CA HIS A 316 -6.39 -8.13 0.94
C HIS A 316 -4.98 -7.54 1.01
N ALA A 317 -3.96 -8.36 0.73
CA ALA A 317 -2.57 -7.94 0.79
C ALA A 317 -1.86 -8.35 -0.50
N LEU A 318 -1.16 -7.41 -1.14
CA LEU A 318 -0.49 -7.63 -2.41
C LEU A 318 0.85 -6.88 -2.44
N GLY A 319 1.87 -7.54 -2.96
CA GLY A 319 3.21 -7.00 -3.14
C GLY A 319 3.84 -7.52 -4.42
N LEU A 320 4.81 -6.77 -4.94
CA LEU A 320 5.55 -7.10 -6.15
C LEU A 320 7.02 -6.74 -5.96
N ALA A 321 7.90 -7.73 -5.85
CA ALA A 321 9.35 -7.55 -5.71
C ALA A 321 10.09 -8.85 -6.09
N ASP A 322 11.40 -8.77 -6.33
CA ASP A 322 12.28 -9.94 -6.49
C ASP A 322 12.61 -10.54 -5.11
N VAL A 323 11.62 -11.23 -4.52
CA VAL A 323 11.76 -11.86 -3.20
C VAL A 323 12.48 -13.21 -3.28
N LEU A 324 12.67 -13.76 -4.48
CA LEU A 324 13.40 -15.02 -4.68
C LEU A 324 14.86 -14.81 -5.10
N GLY A 325 15.28 -13.59 -5.39
CA GLY A 325 16.63 -13.26 -5.85
C GLY A 325 16.92 -13.81 -7.25
N THR A 326 15.90 -13.95 -8.09
CA THR A 326 16.01 -14.53 -9.45
C THR A 326 16.28 -13.47 -10.52
N GLY A 327 16.30 -12.19 -10.15
CA GLY A 327 16.32 -11.07 -11.08
C GLY A 327 14.96 -10.78 -11.72
N LYS A 328 13.91 -11.51 -11.33
CA LYS A 328 12.53 -11.31 -11.80
C LYS A 328 11.63 -11.00 -10.62
N LEU A 329 10.58 -10.22 -10.86
CA LEU A 329 9.59 -9.91 -9.83
C LEU A 329 8.66 -11.11 -9.57
N GLN A 330 8.36 -11.35 -8.30
CA GLN A 330 7.31 -12.26 -7.88
C GLN A 330 6.13 -11.50 -7.29
N VAL A 331 4.95 -12.07 -7.45
CA VAL A 331 3.72 -11.57 -6.84
C VAL A 331 3.57 -12.23 -5.46
N VAL A 332 3.54 -11.42 -4.41
CA VAL A 332 3.28 -11.88 -3.03
C VAL A 332 1.85 -11.52 -2.68
N VAL A 333 1.02 -12.52 -2.38
CA VAL A 333 -0.41 -12.35 -2.08
C VAL A 333 -0.75 -12.88 -0.71
N GLY A 334 -1.56 -12.12 0.04
CA GLY A 334 -2.12 -12.53 1.32
C GLY A 334 -3.64 -12.43 1.35
N TRP A 335 -4.27 -13.37 2.05
CA TRP A 335 -5.73 -13.40 2.24
C TRP A 335 -6.08 -13.62 3.70
N ARG A 336 -7.17 -12.98 4.13
CA ARG A 336 -7.55 -12.92 5.56
C ARG A 336 -8.75 -13.79 5.93
N GLY A 337 -9.56 -14.18 4.96
CA GLY A 337 -10.71 -15.05 5.18
C GLY A 337 -10.31 -16.52 5.01
N PRO A 338 -10.74 -17.45 5.88
CA PRO A 338 -10.52 -18.87 5.64
C PRO A 338 -11.07 -19.27 4.27
N ASN A 339 -10.24 -19.81 3.39
CA ASN A 339 -10.65 -20.25 2.06
C ASN A 339 -11.49 -21.55 2.12
N LYS A 340 -11.77 -22.17 0.96
CA LYS A 340 -12.54 -23.43 0.90
C LYS A 340 -11.92 -24.57 1.72
N ASP A 341 -10.60 -24.54 1.92
CA ASP A 341 -9.85 -25.52 2.72
C ASP A 341 -9.70 -25.08 4.19
N GLY A 342 -10.37 -23.98 4.58
CA GLY A 342 -10.29 -23.41 5.93
C GLY A 342 -8.97 -22.68 6.22
N LYS A 343 -8.18 -22.34 5.19
CA LYS A 343 -6.84 -21.77 5.35
C LYS A 343 -6.81 -20.26 5.16
N VAL A 344 -5.95 -19.59 5.92
CA VAL A 344 -5.45 -18.22 5.71
C VAL A 344 -3.94 -18.26 5.48
N GLY A 345 -3.34 -17.20 4.93
CA GLY A 345 -1.89 -17.15 4.81
C GLY A 345 -1.36 -16.22 3.74
N ILE A 346 -0.15 -16.52 3.28
CA ILE A 346 0.59 -15.77 2.27
C ILE A 346 1.20 -16.75 1.26
N ARG A 347 1.14 -16.41 -0.02
CA ARG A 347 1.72 -17.18 -1.12
C ARG A 347 2.53 -16.29 -2.05
N ILE A 348 3.59 -16.85 -2.63
CA ILE A 348 4.46 -16.21 -3.61
C ILE A 348 4.20 -16.87 -4.97
N TYR A 349 4.08 -16.08 -6.03
CA TYR A 349 3.94 -16.53 -7.41
C TYR A 349 5.13 -16.07 -8.24
N GLU A 350 5.73 -17.01 -8.96
CA GLU A 350 6.91 -16.84 -9.79
C GLU A 350 6.58 -17.23 -11.24
N GLU A 351 6.96 -16.37 -12.18
CA GLU A 351 6.83 -16.69 -13.60
C GLU A 351 7.83 -17.80 -13.99
N ALA A 352 7.32 -18.87 -14.59
CA ALA A 352 8.12 -19.99 -15.10
C ALA A 352 8.08 -20.04 -16.64
N ASP A 353 8.88 -20.91 -17.27
CA ASP A 353 8.90 -21.07 -18.74
C ASP A 353 7.52 -21.27 -19.36
N LYS A 354 6.60 -21.89 -18.61
CA LYS A 354 5.20 -22.07 -18.97
C LYS A 354 4.31 -21.72 -17.79
N GLY A 355 3.77 -20.51 -17.79
CA GLY A 355 2.81 -20.04 -16.79
C GLY A 355 3.47 -19.60 -15.50
N TRP A 356 2.85 -19.94 -14.37
CA TRP A 356 3.26 -19.46 -13.05
C TRP A 356 3.37 -20.62 -12.07
N LYS A 357 4.44 -20.62 -11.27
CA LYS A 357 4.65 -21.50 -10.13
C LYS A 357 4.30 -20.75 -8.86
N SER A 358 3.77 -21.46 -7.86
CA SER A 358 3.51 -20.87 -6.55
C SER A 358 4.31 -21.54 -5.44
N HIS A 359 4.61 -20.77 -4.40
CA HIS A 359 5.33 -21.19 -3.19
C HIS A 359 4.56 -20.69 -1.96
N THR A 360 4.29 -21.57 -1.01
CA THR A 360 3.64 -21.18 0.25
C THR A 360 4.65 -20.46 1.14
N LEU A 361 4.33 -19.24 1.58
CA LEU A 361 5.14 -18.49 2.54
C LEU A 361 4.60 -18.68 3.97
N ASP A 362 3.28 -18.62 4.14
CA ASP A 362 2.61 -18.86 5.41
C ASP A 362 1.33 -19.70 5.20
N ASP A 363 1.10 -20.67 6.08
CA ASP A 363 -0.07 -21.54 6.11
C ASP A 363 -0.69 -21.48 7.52
N ASN A 364 -1.72 -20.65 7.68
CA ASN A 364 -2.47 -20.37 8.91
C ASN A 364 -1.72 -19.65 10.05
N GLY A 365 -0.50 -19.15 9.82
CA GLY A 365 0.22 -18.33 10.78
C GLY A 365 -0.22 -16.87 10.80
N ILE A 366 -0.90 -16.40 9.73
CA ILE A 366 -1.45 -15.05 9.63
C ILE A 366 -2.71 -14.97 8.77
N ALA A 367 -3.74 -14.29 9.30
CA ALA A 367 -4.88 -13.83 8.50
C ALA A 367 -4.53 -12.47 7.89
N CYS A 368 -3.79 -12.51 6.78
CA CYS A 368 -3.05 -11.35 6.24
C CYS A 368 -3.99 -10.22 5.77
N GLU A 369 -4.01 -9.11 6.51
CA GLU A 369 -4.77 -7.91 6.17
C GLU A 369 -3.95 -6.97 5.27
N ASP A 370 -2.68 -6.74 5.61
CA ASP A 370 -1.77 -5.92 4.79
C ASP A 370 -0.36 -6.51 4.84
N LEU A 371 0.42 -6.22 3.81
CA LEU A 371 1.83 -6.58 3.73
C LEU A 371 2.68 -5.47 3.11
N LYS A 372 3.96 -5.47 3.45
CA LYS A 372 5.01 -4.64 2.87
C LYS A 372 6.23 -5.50 2.56
N LEU A 373 6.94 -5.11 1.50
CA LEU A 373 8.16 -5.76 1.05
C LEU A 373 9.31 -4.78 1.23
N SER A 374 10.35 -5.17 1.97
CA SER A 374 11.49 -4.30 2.27
C SER A 374 12.68 -5.13 2.73
N ASP A 375 13.90 -4.67 2.44
CA ASP A 375 15.12 -5.21 3.04
C ASP A 375 15.32 -4.52 4.40
N LEU A 376 14.94 -5.19 5.49
CA LEU A 376 14.97 -4.60 6.83
C LEU A 376 16.36 -4.66 7.48
N ASN A 377 17.26 -5.52 6.99
CA ASN A 377 18.56 -5.74 7.62
C ASN A 377 19.75 -5.31 6.76
N GLY A 378 19.51 -4.85 5.53
CA GLY A 378 20.51 -4.36 4.60
C GLY A 378 21.33 -5.47 3.92
N ASP A 379 20.84 -6.72 3.89
CA ASP A 379 21.54 -7.85 3.26
C ASP A 379 21.26 -7.99 1.76
N GLY A 380 20.45 -7.09 1.19
CA GLY A 380 20.05 -7.06 -0.20
C GLY A 380 18.91 -8.01 -0.56
N LYS A 381 18.33 -8.71 0.42
CA LYS A 381 17.18 -9.61 0.21
C LYS A 381 15.91 -8.95 0.72
N ILE A 382 14.85 -9.09 -0.06
CA ILE A 382 13.56 -8.49 0.29
C ILE A 382 12.83 -9.40 1.28
N ASP A 383 12.57 -8.87 2.48
CA ASP A 383 11.75 -9.49 3.51
C ASP A 383 10.26 -9.22 3.28
N VAL A 384 9.40 -10.03 3.90
CA VAL A 384 7.95 -9.80 3.92
C VAL A 384 7.51 -9.40 5.32
N ILE A 385 6.86 -8.26 5.45
CA ILE A 385 6.26 -7.76 6.69
C ILE A 385 4.76 -7.87 6.54
N ALA A 386 4.06 -8.50 7.48
CA ALA A 386 2.63 -8.70 7.40
C ALA A 386 1.91 -8.42 8.72
N ALA A 387 0.70 -7.89 8.62
CA ALA A 387 -0.19 -7.62 9.75
C ALA A 387 -1.47 -8.44 9.62
N GLY A 388 -1.85 -9.07 10.74
CA GLY A 388 -3.01 -9.95 10.80
C GLY A 388 -4.14 -9.34 11.61
N ARG A 389 -5.29 -9.10 10.98
CA ARG A 389 -6.47 -8.57 11.69
C ARG A 389 -7.10 -9.60 12.62
N ALA A 390 -7.40 -10.79 12.10
CA ALA A 390 -8.03 -11.85 12.89
C ALA A 390 -7.03 -12.57 13.80
N THR A 391 -5.79 -12.75 13.34
CA THR A 391 -4.71 -13.40 14.10
C THR A 391 -4.02 -12.47 15.10
N LYS A 392 -4.25 -11.16 15.01
CA LYS A 392 -3.77 -10.15 15.98
C LYS A 392 -2.26 -10.17 16.17
N ASN A 393 -1.54 -10.20 15.06
CA ASN A 393 -0.08 -10.26 15.06
C ASN A 393 0.55 -9.39 13.97
N VAL A 394 1.79 -8.98 14.23
CA VAL A 394 2.72 -8.43 13.25
C VAL A 394 3.88 -9.40 13.11
N VAL A 395 4.17 -9.79 11.88
CA VAL A 395 5.12 -10.86 11.58
C VAL A 395 6.09 -10.38 10.50
N ILE A 396 7.37 -10.65 10.72
CA ILE A 396 8.42 -10.53 9.70
C ILE A 396 8.72 -11.96 9.20
N TYR A 397 8.81 -12.12 7.89
CA TYR A 397 9.36 -13.30 7.23
C TYR A 397 10.70 -12.89 6.64
N TRP A 398 11.77 -13.21 7.36
CA TRP A 398 13.15 -12.89 6.99
C TRP A 398 13.59 -13.74 5.83
N ASN A 399 14.03 -13.11 4.74
CA ASN A 399 14.50 -13.80 3.56
C ASN A 399 15.91 -14.34 3.79
N ARG A 400 16.04 -15.66 3.91
CA ARG A 400 17.36 -16.31 4.06
C ARG A 400 17.99 -16.68 2.72
N GLY A 401 17.28 -16.46 1.61
CA GLY A 401 17.68 -16.84 0.26
C GLY A 401 17.60 -18.35 0.02
N SER A 402 18.07 -18.79 -1.14
CA SER A 402 18.34 -20.20 -1.42
C SER A 402 19.68 -20.61 -0.80
N GLN A 403 19.73 -21.75 -0.11
CA GLN A 403 21.02 -22.40 0.13
C GLN A 403 21.36 -23.26 -1.09
N GLU A 404 22.54 -23.07 -1.67
CA GLU A 404 23.15 -24.12 -2.48
C GLU A 404 23.25 -25.37 -1.60
N SER A 405 22.66 -26.47 -2.06
CA SER A 405 22.89 -27.77 -1.45
C SER A 405 24.38 -28.09 -1.60
N ASN A 406 25.13 -28.07 -0.50
CA ASN A 406 26.49 -28.62 -0.44
C ASN A 406 26.51 -30.10 -0.76
#